data_AF-A0A9X2TK25-F1
#
_entry.id   AF-A0A9X2TK25-F1
#
_cell.length_a   1.000
_cell.length_b   1.000
_cell.length_c   1.000
_cell.angle_alpha   90.00
_cell.angle_beta   90.00
_cell.angle_gamma   90.00
#
_symmetry.space_group_name_H-M   'P 1'
#
loop_
_entity.id
_entity.type
_entity.pdbx_description
1 polymer ?
#
loop_
_entity_poly.entity_id
_entity_poly.type
_entity_poly.pdbx_seq_one_letter_code
_entity_poly.pdbx_strand_id
1 'polypeptide(L)'
;MAGFSFDSEKLNDLHEFYYNWDDAEHEFMDDELEAKRKRLHELIGDYTSLISGNTFPTDSGQQTVPPEWEYNQPERFGKVVGELHEKAGAVVEAHQDLVRTGRKKLGV
;
A
#
# COMPACT_ATOMS: atom_id res chain seq x y z
N MET A 1 3.04 -19.18 -15.50
CA MET A 1 2.05 -18.29 -14.86
C MET A 1 2.81 -17.49 -13.83
N ALA A 2 2.88 -16.19 -14.00
CA ALA A 2 3.73 -15.36 -13.15
C ALA A 2 3.19 -15.33 -11.72
N GLY A 3 4.05 -15.64 -10.75
CA GLY A 3 3.71 -15.84 -9.34
C GLY A 3 3.47 -14.54 -8.59
N PHE A 4 2.36 -13.88 -8.88
CA PHE A 4 1.99 -12.59 -8.28
C PHE A 4 0.82 -12.69 -7.30
N SER A 5 0.41 -13.90 -6.92
CA SER A 5 -0.63 -14.07 -5.92
C SER A 5 -0.10 -13.79 -4.52
N PHE A 6 -0.94 -13.17 -3.69
CA PHE A 6 -0.61 -12.86 -2.31
C PHE A 6 -1.78 -13.16 -1.39
N ASP A 7 -1.48 -13.34 -0.10
CA ASP A 7 -2.48 -13.49 0.93
C ASP A 7 -3.01 -12.10 1.31
N SER A 8 -4.34 -11.92 1.29
CA SER A 8 -4.98 -10.66 1.68
C SER A 8 -4.67 -10.27 3.11
N GLU A 9 -4.41 -11.22 4.01
CA GLU A 9 -4.08 -10.95 5.41
C GLU A 9 -2.77 -10.15 5.55
N LYS A 10 -1.89 -10.17 4.55
CA LYS A 10 -0.66 -9.35 4.54
C LYS A 10 -0.93 -7.85 4.43
N LEU A 11 -2.16 -7.44 4.12
CA LEU A 11 -2.57 -6.05 4.06
C LEU A 11 -3.16 -5.56 5.39
N ASN A 12 -3.33 -6.42 6.39
CA ASN A 12 -4.01 -6.07 7.64
C ASN A 12 -3.38 -4.86 8.34
N ASP A 13 -2.04 -4.80 8.44
CA ASP A 13 -1.36 -3.67 9.08
C ASP A 13 -1.56 -2.35 8.30
N LEU A 14 -1.66 -2.43 6.97
CA LEU A 14 -1.94 -1.28 6.12
C LEU A 14 -3.39 -0.80 6.31
N HIS A 15 -4.33 -1.74 6.40
CA HIS A 15 -5.73 -1.43 6.68
C HIS A 15 -5.92 -0.85 8.07
N GLU A 16 -5.27 -1.42 9.09
CA GLU A 16 -5.28 -0.91 10.45
C GLU A 16 -4.79 0.53 10.50
N PHE A 17 -3.64 0.81 9.88
CA PHE A 17 -3.12 2.17 9.77
C PHE A 17 -4.09 3.09 9.00
N TYR A 18 -4.58 2.67 7.85
CA TYR A 18 -5.45 3.51 7.02
C TYR A 18 -6.80 3.84 7.70
N TYR A 19 -7.44 2.87 8.33
CA TYR A 19 -8.78 3.07 8.89
C TYR A 19 -8.76 3.67 10.29
N ASN A 20 -7.71 3.44 11.09
CA ASN A 20 -7.70 3.80 12.51
C ASN A 20 -6.67 4.88 12.89
N TRP A 21 -5.84 5.37 11.96
CA TRP A 21 -4.86 6.43 12.29
C TRP A 21 -5.20 7.81 11.75
N ASP A 22 -6.31 7.99 11.03
CA ASP A 22 -6.74 9.32 10.56
C ASP A 22 -7.66 10.01 11.57
N ASP A 23 -7.18 10.11 12.80
CA ASP A 23 -7.86 10.78 13.90
C ASP A 23 -6.89 11.68 14.69
N ALA A 24 -7.46 12.48 15.58
CA ALA A 24 -6.70 13.42 16.40
C ALA A 24 -5.79 12.76 17.45
N GLU A 25 -6.02 11.49 17.83
CA GLU A 25 -5.18 10.79 18.81
C GLU A 25 -3.83 10.36 18.21
N HIS A 26 -3.79 10.20 16.88
CA HIS A 26 -2.61 9.77 16.13
C HIS A 26 -1.89 10.91 15.40
N GLU A 27 -2.36 12.16 15.51
CA GLU A 27 -1.66 13.31 14.93
C GLU A 27 -0.38 13.66 15.71
N PHE A 28 0.69 13.97 14.98
CA PHE A 28 1.91 14.49 15.57
C PHE A 28 1.82 16.01 15.78
N MET A 29 2.31 16.49 16.92
CA MET A 29 2.49 17.94 17.15
C MET A 29 3.64 18.54 16.33
N ASP A 30 4.57 17.70 15.85
CA ASP A 30 5.65 18.14 14.96
C ASP A 30 5.15 18.12 13.51
N ASP A 31 5.09 19.30 12.88
CA ASP A 31 4.53 19.49 11.54
C ASP A 31 5.18 18.58 10.47
N GLU A 32 6.47 18.29 10.59
CA GLU A 32 7.18 17.43 9.63
C GLU A 32 6.78 15.97 9.79
N LEU A 33 6.67 15.47 11.02
CA LEU A 33 6.19 14.12 11.29
C LEU A 33 4.74 13.96 10.86
N GLU A 34 3.90 14.96 11.13
CA GLU A 34 2.49 14.91 10.75
C GLU A 34 2.31 14.92 9.24
N ALA A 35 3.07 15.76 8.52
CA ALA A 35 3.08 15.76 7.06
C ALA A 35 3.52 14.39 6.49
N LYS A 36 4.52 13.74 7.10
CA LYS A 36 4.97 12.39 6.68
C LYS A 36 3.93 11.32 6.99
N ARG A 37 3.24 11.39 8.14
CA ARG A 37 2.13 10.48 8.52
C ARG A 37 0.99 10.59 7.51
N LYS A 38 0.52 11.81 7.23
CA LYS A 38 -0.52 12.08 6.23
C LYS A 38 -0.12 11.59 4.84
N ARG A 39 1.12 11.82 4.42
CA ARG A 39 1.64 11.32 3.15
C ARG A 39 1.63 9.79 3.07
N LEU A 40 2.04 9.10 4.13
CA LEU A 40 1.98 7.64 4.19
C LEU A 40 0.53 7.14 4.12
N HIS A 41 -0.38 7.80 4.83
CA HIS A 41 -1.81 7.45 4.85
C HIS A 41 -2.43 7.55 3.45
N GLU A 42 -2.21 8.66 2.74
CA GLU A 42 -2.66 8.84 1.36
C GLU A 42 -2.14 7.74 0.43
N LEU A 43 -0.84 7.44 0.51
CA LEU A 43 -0.20 6.42 -0.31
C LEU A 43 -0.74 5.01 -0.06
N ILE A 44 -1.03 4.68 1.21
CA ILE A 44 -1.63 3.41 1.59
C ILE A 44 -3.07 3.32 1.06
N GLY A 45 -3.85 4.39 1.19
CA GLY A 45 -5.22 4.45 0.65
C GLY A 45 -5.25 4.22 -0.86
N ASP A 46 -4.36 4.91 -1.58
CA ASP A 46 -4.16 4.75 -3.02
C ASP A 46 -3.77 3.31 -3.41
N TYR A 47 -2.80 2.73 -2.69
CA TYR A 47 -2.30 1.39 -2.96
C TYR A 47 -3.35 0.31 -2.71
N THR A 48 -4.03 0.38 -1.56
CA THR A 48 -5.08 -0.59 -1.19
C THR A 48 -6.33 -0.44 -2.07
N SER A 49 -6.64 0.77 -2.53
CA SER A 49 -7.69 1.00 -3.54
C SER A 49 -7.33 0.38 -4.89
N LEU A 50 -6.07 0.51 -5.33
CA LEU A 50 -5.60 -0.11 -6.57
C LEU A 50 -5.68 -1.65 -6.50
N ILE A 51 -5.28 -2.24 -5.36
CA ILE A 51 -5.42 -3.67 -5.09
C ILE A 51 -6.89 -4.09 -5.19
N SER A 52 -7.76 -3.47 -4.40
CA SER A 52 -9.18 -3.88 -4.33
C SER A 52 -9.91 -3.78 -5.67
N GLY A 53 -9.52 -2.84 -6.54
CA GLY A 53 -10.11 -2.69 -7.87
C GLY A 53 -9.54 -3.63 -8.93
N ASN A 54 -8.38 -4.25 -8.71
CA ASN A 54 -7.66 -4.96 -9.78
C ASN A 54 -7.14 -6.35 -9.42
N THR A 55 -7.32 -6.81 -8.19
CA THR A 55 -6.97 -8.18 -7.78
C THR A 55 -8.20 -8.95 -7.36
N PHE A 56 -8.21 -10.24 -7.63
CA PHE A 56 -9.34 -11.13 -7.38
C PHE A 56 -8.86 -12.43 -6.75
N PRO A 57 -9.72 -13.09 -5.94
CA PRO A 57 -9.38 -14.36 -5.31
C PRO A 57 -9.20 -15.46 -6.36
N THR A 58 -8.16 -16.26 -6.19
CA THR A 58 -7.96 -17.56 -6.86
C THR A 58 -8.77 -18.65 -6.14
N ASP A 59 -8.79 -19.86 -6.71
CA ASP A 59 -9.37 -21.05 -6.05
C ASP A 59 -8.73 -21.37 -4.68
N SER A 60 -7.49 -20.92 -4.46
CA SER A 60 -6.78 -21.05 -3.17
C SER A 60 -7.05 -19.90 -2.19
N GLY A 61 -7.91 -18.95 -2.56
CA GLY A 61 -8.25 -17.77 -1.75
C GLY A 61 -7.22 -16.63 -1.81
N GLN A 62 -6.10 -16.81 -2.50
CA GLN A 62 -5.10 -15.76 -2.68
C GLN A 62 -5.59 -14.70 -3.66
N GLN A 63 -5.19 -13.45 -3.47
CA GLN A 63 -5.49 -12.37 -4.41
C GLN A 63 -4.45 -12.32 -5.52
N THR A 64 -4.87 -12.12 -6.77
CA THR A 64 -3.97 -11.91 -7.91
C THR A 64 -4.60 -10.96 -8.93
N VAL A 65 -3.76 -10.25 -9.69
CA VAL A 65 -4.22 -9.65 -10.95
C VAL A 65 -4.62 -10.82 -11.89
N PRO A 66 -5.77 -10.76 -12.59
CA PRO A 66 -6.23 -11.88 -13.39
C PRO A 66 -5.22 -12.27 -14.48
N PRO A 67 -4.69 -13.50 -14.46
CA PRO A 67 -3.61 -13.92 -15.38
C PRO A 67 -4.08 -13.93 -16.84
N GLU A 68 -5.36 -14.11 -17.11
CA GLU A 68 -5.92 -14.04 -18.46
C GLU A 68 -5.80 -12.64 -19.07
N TRP A 69 -5.66 -11.58 -18.27
CA TRP A 69 -5.41 -10.24 -18.79
C TRP A 69 -4.04 -10.13 -19.46
N GLU A 70 -3.06 -10.96 -19.08
CA GLU A 70 -1.74 -11.00 -19.73
C GLU A 70 -1.86 -11.29 -21.23
N TYR A 71 -2.84 -12.10 -21.64
CA TYR A 71 -3.09 -12.47 -23.03
C TYR A 71 -4.19 -11.63 -23.69
N ASN A 72 -5.30 -11.43 -22.99
CA ASN A 72 -6.50 -10.81 -23.56
C ASN A 72 -6.48 -9.28 -23.49
N GLN A 73 -5.76 -8.70 -22.52
CA GLN A 73 -5.68 -7.26 -22.25
C GLN A 73 -4.27 -6.85 -21.79
N PRO A 74 -3.21 -7.13 -22.57
CA PRO A 74 -1.81 -7.03 -22.12
C PRO A 74 -1.41 -5.62 -21.66
N GLU A 75 -1.93 -4.57 -22.32
CA GLU A 75 -1.68 -3.18 -21.93
C GLU A 75 -2.26 -2.87 -20.54
N ARG A 76 -3.48 -3.34 -20.26
CA ARG A 76 -4.11 -3.19 -18.95
C ARG A 76 -3.34 -3.95 -17.88
N PHE A 77 -2.95 -5.20 -18.17
CA PHE A 77 -2.19 -6.02 -17.24
C PHE A 77 -0.86 -5.36 -16.89
N GLY A 78 -0.07 -4.96 -17.90
CA GLY A 78 1.20 -4.28 -17.69
C GLY A 78 1.05 -2.98 -16.91
N LYS A 79 0.03 -2.17 -17.21
CA LYS A 79 -0.28 -0.94 -16.48
C LYS A 79 -0.58 -1.21 -15.00
N VAL A 80 -1.52 -2.10 -14.71
CA VAL A 80 -1.92 -2.42 -13.32
C VAL A 80 -0.74 -2.98 -12.52
N VAL A 81 -0.01 -3.94 -13.09
CA VAL A 81 1.15 -4.53 -12.41
C VAL A 81 2.24 -3.47 -12.18
N GLY A 82 2.48 -2.58 -13.15
CA GLY A 82 3.42 -1.47 -13.00
C GLY A 82 3.02 -0.52 -11.86
N GLU A 83 1.76 -0.06 -11.87
CA GLU A 83 1.23 0.85 -10.85
C GLU A 83 1.25 0.22 -9.45
N LEU A 84 0.97 -1.09 -9.32
CA LEU A 84 1.07 -1.81 -8.05
C LEU A 84 2.50 -1.79 -7.51
N HIS A 85 3.50 -2.09 -8.34
CA HIS A 85 4.91 -2.06 -7.91
C HIS A 85 5.38 -0.65 -7.55
N GLU A 86 5.01 0.35 -8.35
CA GLU A 86 5.36 1.75 -8.09
C GLU A 86 4.77 2.23 -6.75
N LYS A 87 3.47 2.02 -6.54
CA LYS A 87 2.79 2.43 -5.30
C LYS A 87 3.30 1.65 -4.09
N ALA A 88 3.57 0.35 -4.21
CA ALA A 88 4.19 -0.43 -3.14
C ALA A 88 5.56 0.15 -2.75
N GLY A 89 6.39 0.51 -3.74
CA GLY A 89 7.66 1.19 -3.50
C GLY A 89 7.49 2.51 -2.75
N ALA A 90 6.56 3.36 -3.21
CA ALA A 90 6.26 4.64 -2.58
C ALA A 90 5.79 4.50 -1.12
N VAL A 91 4.94 3.50 -0.82
CA VAL A 91 4.50 3.20 0.56
C VAL A 91 5.70 2.82 1.43
N VAL A 92 6.59 1.95 0.94
CA VAL A 92 7.79 1.52 1.69
C VAL A 92 8.71 2.71 1.96
N GLU A 93 8.95 3.56 0.96
CA GLU A 93 9.79 4.75 1.12
C GLU A 93 9.20 5.73 2.13
N ALA A 94 7.91 6.04 2.02
CA ALA A 94 7.21 6.94 2.95
C ALA A 94 7.22 6.40 4.39
N HIS A 95 6.99 5.10 4.56
CA HIS A 95 7.06 4.46 5.88
C HIS A 95 8.47 4.55 6.48
N GLN A 96 9.50 4.23 5.70
CA GLN A 96 10.88 4.33 6.19
C GLN A 96 11.27 5.76 6.53
N ASP A 97 10.85 6.75 5.74
CA ASP A 97 11.09 8.16 5.99
C ASP A 97 10.41 8.65 7.28
N LEU A 98 9.13 8.32 7.47
CA LEU A 98 8.40 8.60 8.71
C LEU A 98 9.12 8.00 9.93
N VAL A 99 9.45 6.71 9.88
CA VAL A 99 10.12 6.03 11.00
C VAL A 99 11.49 6.64 11.28
N ARG A 100 12.32 6.88 10.26
CA ARG A 100 13.66 7.47 10.44
C ARG A 100 13.57 8.87 11.03
N THR A 101 12.66 9.72 10.55
CA THR A 101 12.46 11.06 11.10
C THR A 101 11.94 11.00 12.54
N GLY A 102 11.00 10.09 12.83
CA GLY A 102 10.49 9.86 14.18
C GLY A 102 11.61 9.50 15.15
N ARG A 103 12.45 8.52 14.80
CA ARG A 103 13.61 8.12 15.61
C ARG A 103 14.58 9.28 15.86
N LYS A 104 14.86 10.08 14.82
CA LYS A 104 15.77 11.23 14.92
C LYS A 104 15.23 12.33 15.83
N LYS A 105 13.93 12.62 15.77
CA LYS A 105 13.31 13.74 16.50
C LYS A 105 12.90 13.37 17.93
N LEU A 106 12.37 12.16 18.12
CA LEU A 106 11.80 11.72 19.39
C LEU A 106 12.78 10.92 20.25
N GLY A 107 13.95 10.55 19.71
CA GLY A 107 15.01 9.85 20.46
C GLY A 107 14.66 8.42 20.86
N VAL A 108 13.72 7.79 20.15
CA VAL A 108 13.32 6.37 20.27
C VAL A 108 13.82 5.53 19.11
#